data_AF-A0A1G2F458-F1
#
_entry.id   AF-A0A1G2F458-F1
#
_cell.length_a   1.000
_cell.length_b   1.000
_cell.length_c   1.000
_cell.angle_alpha   90.00
_cell.angle_beta   90.00
_cell.angle_gamma   90.00
#
_symmetry.space_group_name_H-M   'P 1'
#
loop_
_entity.id
_entity.type
_entity.pdbx_description
1 polymer ?
#
loop_
_entity_poly.entity_id
_entity_poly.type
_entity_poly.pdbx_seq_one_letter_code
_entity_poly.pdbx_strand_id
1 'polypeptide(L)'
;MNTKDLTLADFIKNIEGDLGKTEWITVFEFLDSQADIDRGAYFSALIANTKAGDVLERYDWDLRIDGGRPGFVTHYENGKPTTEYYRFSDEEIEPLVYWRTFSGRKESNLEVSEEFRLYFNLFEKAISANKKIFIYINEDGDEDEAVQIDKNKVEVKLKYLKEFLSAKNMLLAIYFEAMRFLDKTLEELGQQKIDDVKKGKNYTYSLCVRNLDLGDKKSQGWLLGKKLIEGLKDFNPTIWKTKADEKFEEFIIGVDENGKEITCSCNTDYQDSPGFLTPVFFKREVLKKYYDDPEKYSVEDGHIKRNGFWGLRALNNHSDHIVVWLGDLKFLPHKEQAHWGAFNLTPSTRKVSHADFTRNIEGNFTDPEHPELYFKYKFGLFQEAWHKRFEWYLFKPLFTDDEYHMKSLHVPTTNGQKEFDDQVASITKIMIDSLNEKELENGLTINKKNPRGIDKLEAFLITHGFSVPKMIEFLRNLQTLRSTSIAHRKGENYEKIKKFFSIGDKELQAVFEDILIRCIWILNTLENRFIAEKNS
;
A
#
# COMPACT_ATOMS: atom_id res chain seq x y z
N MET A 1 6.81 -45.18 -13.43
CA MET A 1 5.95 -44.20 -14.13
C MET A 1 4.57 -44.32 -13.51
N ASN A 2 4.10 -43.29 -12.81
CA ASN A 2 2.76 -43.30 -12.23
C ASN A 2 1.75 -43.49 -13.37
N THR A 3 1.01 -44.59 -13.36
CA THR A 3 -0.15 -44.78 -14.23
C THR A 3 -1.17 -43.70 -13.88
N LYS A 4 -1.54 -42.85 -14.85
CA LYS A 4 -2.58 -41.83 -14.65
C LYS A 4 -3.87 -42.51 -14.18
N ASP A 5 -4.49 -41.99 -13.14
CA ASP A 5 -5.74 -42.52 -12.62
C ASP A 5 -6.93 -42.04 -13.47
N LEU A 6 -7.52 -42.94 -14.27
CA LEU A 6 -8.69 -42.64 -15.10
C LEU A 6 -9.95 -42.32 -14.28
N THR A 7 -9.99 -42.65 -12.98
CA THR A 7 -11.14 -42.34 -12.12
C THR A 7 -11.19 -40.87 -11.69
N LEU A 8 -10.11 -40.11 -11.92
CA LEU A 8 -10.02 -38.67 -11.59
C LEU A 8 -10.34 -38.40 -10.11
N ALA A 9 -9.97 -39.32 -9.22
CA ALA A 9 -10.33 -39.25 -7.80
C ALA A 9 -9.74 -38.01 -7.10
N ASP A 10 -8.56 -37.56 -7.52
CA ASP A 10 -7.92 -36.33 -7.08
C ASP A 10 -8.73 -35.09 -7.46
N PHE A 11 -9.24 -35.04 -8.69
CA PHE A 11 -10.13 -33.97 -9.17
C PHE A 11 -11.45 -33.96 -8.41
N ILE A 12 -12.07 -35.13 -8.25
CA ILE A 12 -13.34 -35.28 -7.54
C ILE A 12 -13.17 -34.82 -6.08
N LYS A 13 -12.07 -35.17 -5.42
CA LYS A 13 -11.78 -34.73 -4.04
C LYS A 13 -11.74 -33.20 -3.96
N ASN A 14 -11.11 -32.52 -4.92
CA ASN A 14 -11.10 -31.06 -4.97
C ASN A 14 -12.51 -30.49 -5.22
N ILE A 15 -13.25 -31.03 -6.21
CA ILE A 15 -14.60 -30.57 -6.57
C ILE A 15 -15.57 -30.74 -5.41
N GLU A 16 -15.61 -31.90 -4.75
CA GLU A 16 -16.54 -32.15 -3.64
C GLU A 16 -16.09 -31.45 -2.35
N GLY A 17 -14.77 -31.32 -2.14
CA GLY A 17 -14.16 -30.71 -0.97
C GLY A 17 -13.90 -29.21 -1.10
N ASP A 18 -12.75 -28.87 -1.66
CA ASP A 18 -12.07 -27.58 -1.51
C ASP A 18 -12.50 -26.50 -2.50
N LEU A 19 -13.03 -26.88 -3.67
CA LEU A 19 -13.42 -25.94 -4.73
C LEU A 19 -14.44 -24.91 -4.18
N GLY A 20 -14.08 -23.63 -4.20
CA GLY A 20 -14.91 -22.55 -3.64
C GLY A 20 -14.73 -22.27 -2.15
N LYS A 21 -13.71 -22.85 -1.49
CA LYS A 21 -13.41 -22.64 -0.06
C LYS A 21 -12.02 -22.07 0.21
N THR A 22 -11.17 -21.97 -0.80
CA THR A 22 -9.82 -21.39 -0.71
C THR A 22 -9.87 -19.87 -0.81
N GLU A 23 -8.81 -19.18 -0.36
CA GLU A 23 -8.69 -17.72 -0.45
C GLU A 23 -8.76 -17.23 -1.90
N TRP A 24 -8.13 -17.95 -2.82
CA TRP A 24 -8.16 -17.70 -4.26
C TRP A 24 -8.98 -18.77 -4.96
N ILE A 25 -9.92 -18.33 -5.80
CA ILE A 25 -10.78 -19.22 -6.58
C ILE A 25 -10.41 -19.10 -8.05
N THR A 26 -10.01 -20.22 -8.64
CA THR A 26 -9.82 -20.32 -10.09
C THR A 26 -11.19 -20.26 -10.77
N VAL A 27 -11.43 -19.17 -11.50
CA VAL A 27 -12.69 -18.90 -12.23
C VAL A 27 -12.53 -19.13 -13.74
N PHE A 28 -11.29 -19.32 -14.19
CA PHE A 28 -10.92 -19.73 -15.55
C PHE A 28 -9.55 -20.41 -15.51
N GLU A 29 -9.38 -21.55 -16.18
CA GLU A 29 -8.06 -22.14 -16.45
C GLU A 29 -8.11 -23.08 -17.66
N PHE A 30 -7.10 -23.07 -18.53
CA PHE A 30 -6.84 -24.21 -19.43
C PHE A 30 -5.77 -25.14 -18.83
N LEU A 31 -6.14 -26.40 -18.61
CA LEU A 31 -5.35 -27.41 -17.89
C LEU A 31 -4.34 -28.16 -18.77
N ASP A 32 -4.23 -27.81 -20.05
CA ASP A 32 -3.40 -28.48 -21.07
C ASP A 32 -1.88 -28.51 -20.77
N SER A 33 -1.46 -27.90 -19.66
CA SER A 33 -0.06 -27.83 -19.20
C SER A 33 0.19 -28.52 -17.84
N GLN A 34 -0.82 -29.13 -17.22
CA GLN A 34 -0.66 -29.88 -15.97
C GLN A 34 -0.20 -31.32 -16.25
N ALA A 35 0.82 -31.79 -15.53
CA ALA A 35 1.56 -33.02 -15.84
C ALA A 35 0.69 -34.29 -16.00
N ASP A 36 -0.46 -34.35 -15.33
CA ASP A 36 -1.32 -35.53 -15.26
C ASP A 36 -2.69 -35.37 -15.97
N ILE A 37 -2.90 -34.28 -16.72
CA ILE A 37 -4.13 -34.02 -17.47
C ILE A 37 -3.76 -33.81 -18.94
N ASP A 38 -4.46 -34.52 -19.82
CA ASP A 38 -4.19 -34.39 -21.26
C ASP A 38 -5.01 -33.26 -21.89
N ARG A 39 -6.23 -33.04 -21.40
CA ARG A 39 -7.09 -31.89 -21.75
C ARG A 39 -7.98 -31.52 -20.59
N GLY A 40 -8.19 -30.25 -20.36
CA GLY A 40 -9.18 -29.82 -19.37
C GLY A 40 -9.32 -28.32 -19.25
N ALA A 41 -10.40 -27.89 -18.61
CA ALA A 41 -10.63 -26.48 -18.37
C ALA A 41 -11.46 -26.25 -17.11
N TYR A 42 -11.22 -25.11 -16.47
CA TYR A 42 -12.17 -24.43 -15.60
C TYR A 42 -12.74 -23.23 -16.35
N PHE A 43 -14.05 -23.03 -16.25
CA PHE A 43 -14.75 -21.84 -16.74
C PHE A 43 -15.82 -21.43 -15.73
N SER A 44 -16.30 -20.19 -15.77
CA SER A 44 -17.33 -19.76 -14.84
C SER A 44 -18.36 -18.83 -15.44
N ALA A 45 -19.56 -18.92 -14.90
CA ALA A 45 -20.67 -18.02 -15.19
C ALA A 45 -21.39 -17.65 -13.89
N LEU A 46 -21.92 -16.43 -13.86
CA LEU A 46 -22.89 -15.97 -12.89
C LEU A 46 -24.27 -16.52 -13.29
N ILE A 47 -24.99 -17.08 -12.34
CA ILE A 47 -26.29 -17.71 -12.54
C ILE A 47 -27.29 -17.06 -11.60
N ALA A 48 -28.45 -16.65 -12.11
CA ALA A 48 -29.54 -16.16 -11.28
C ALA A 48 -29.93 -17.20 -10.21
N ASN A 49 -30.19 -16.75 -8.97
CA ASN A 49 -30.59 -17.64 -7.87
C ASN A 49 -31.83 -18.49 -8.21
N THR A 50 -32.73 -17.98 -9.06
CA THR A 50 -33.92 -18.66 -9.59
C THR A 50 -33.60 -19.93 -10.38
N LYS A 51 -32.43 -20.00 -11.03
CA LYS A 51 -32.00 -21.11 -11.90
C LYS A 51 -31.23 -22.20 -11.17
N ALA A 52 -30.92 -22.04 -9.89
CA ALA A 52 -30.01 -22.92 -9.15
C ALA A 52 -30.42 -24.41 -9.18
N GLY A 53 -31.73 -24.68 -9.06
CA GLY A 53 -32.27 -26.04 -9.16
C GLY A 53 -32.10 -26.60 -10.56
N ASP A 54 -32.60 -25.86 -11.57
CA ASP A 54 -32.59 -26.24 -12.98
C ASP A 54 -31.17 -26.56 -13.49
N VAL A 55 -30.18 -25.69 -13.19
CA VAL A 55 -28.81 -25.91 -13.66
C VAL A 55 -28.15 -27.13 -13.02
N LEU A 56 -28.56 -27.54 -11.81
CA LEU A 56 -28.05 -28.74 -11.14
C LEU A 56 -28.73 -30.04 -11.63
N GLU A 57 -29.80 -29.94 -12.41
CA GLU A 57 -30.45 -31.13 -12.99
C GLU A 57 -29.54 -31.82 -14.02
N ARG A 58 -28.68 -31.05 -14.69
CA ARG A 58 -27.78 -31.53 -15.75
C ARG A 58 -26.33 -31.15 -15.48
N TYR A 59 -25.38 -31.98 -15.92
CA TYR A 59 -23.95 -31.77 -15.69
C TYR A 59 -23.26 -30.93 -16.79
N ASP A 60 -23.89 -30.74 -17.94
CA ASP A 60 -23.33 -29.95 -19.04
C ASP A 60 -23.31 -28.45 -18.71
N TRP A 61 -22.42 -27.70 -19.35
CA TRP A 61 -22.22 -26.29 -19.04
C TRP A 61 -23.33 -25.42 -19.62
N ASP A 62 -23.85 -24.52 -18.81
CA ASP A 62 -24.94 -23.60 -19.20
C ASP A 62 -24.41 -22.42 -20.04
N LEU A 63 -23.09 -22.19 -20.02
CA LEU A 63 -22.40 -21.21 -20.86
C LEU A 63 -21.13 -21.82 -21.48
N ARG A 64 -20.94 -21.61 -22.78
CA ARG A 64 -19.71 -22.01 -23.48
C ARG A 64 -18.57 -21.01 -23.24
N ILE A 65 -17.33 -21.48 -23.27
CA ILE A 65 -16.11 -20.66 -23.05
C ILE A 65 -16.02 -19.47 -24.03
N ASP A 66 -16.49 -19.63 -25.27
CA ASP A 66 -16.52 -18.59 -26.30
C ASP A 66 -17.85 -17.82 -26.35
N GLY A 67 -18.79 -18.15 -25.47
CA GLY A 67 -20.12 -17.56 -25.35
C GLY A 67 -20.17 -16.28 -24.51
N GLY A 68 -21.38 -15.86 -24.13
CA GLY A 68 -21.60 -14.72 -23.23
C GLY A 68 -21.27 -13.35 -23.83
N ARG A 69 -21.17 -13.26 -25.15
CA ARG A 69 -20.91 -12.01 -25.87
C ARG A 69 -22.24 -11.35 -26.29
N PRO A 70 -22.30 -10.01 -26.33
CA PRO A 70 -23.44 -9.31 -26.88
C PRO A 70 -23.60 -9.62 -28.37
N GLY A 71 -24.84 -9.74 -28.82
CA GLY A 71 -25.13 -10.10 -30.19
C GLY A 71 -26.61 -10.05 -30.53
N PHE A 72 -26.91 -10.34 -31.80
CA PHE A 72 -28.27 -10.44 -32.29
C PHE A 72 -28.72 -11.90 -32.33
N VAL A 73 -29.93 -12.18 -31.85
CA VAL A 73 -30.57 -13.49 -31.97
C VAL A 73 -31.81 -13.33 -32.84
N THR A 74 -31.90 -14.13 -33.91
CA THR A 74 -33.07 -14.17 -34.79
C THR A 74 -33.95 -15.36 -34.43
N HIS A 75 -35.17 -15.08 -34.01
CA HIS A 75 -36.23 -16.08 -33.79
C HIS A 75 -37.28 -15.96 -34.90
N TYR A 76 -38.00 -17.05 -35.17
CA TYR A 76 -39.05 -17.07 -36.20
C TYR A 76 -40.41 -17.22 -35.55
N GLU A 77 -41.21 -16.16 -35.58
CA GLU A 77 -42.61 -16.20 -35.13
C GLU A 77 -43.53 -16.20 -36.34
N ASN A 78 -44.39 -17.22 -36.44
CA ASN A 78 -45.33 -17.38 -37.57
C ASN A 78 -44.63 -17.31 -38.95
N GLY A 79 -43.41 -17.83 -39.04
CA GLY A 79 -42.60 -17.83 -40.27
C GLY A 79 -41.93 -16.50 -40.62
N LYS A 80 -42.04 -15.46 -39.76
CA LYS A 80 -41.33 -14.19 -39.93
C LYS A 80 -40.14 -14.11 -38.98
N PRO A 81 -38.95 -13.71 -39.46
CA PRO A 81 -37.80 -13.51 -38.59
C PRO A 81 -37.97 -12.23 -37.77
N THR A 82 -37.82 -12.34 -36.46
CA THR A 82 -37.66 -11.24 -35.51
C THR A 82 -36.24 -11.31 -34.96
N THR A 83 -35.51 -10.20 -35.03
CA THR A 83 -34.12 -10.12 -34.58
C THR A 83 -34.01 -9.13 -33.43
N GLU A 84 -33.49 -9.60 -32.29
CA GLU A 84 -33.34 -8.80 -31.08
C GLU A 84 -31.88 -8.76 -30.64
N TYR A 85 -31.48 -7.63 -30.06
CA TYR A 85 -30.16 -7.46 -29.48
C TYR A 85 -30.17 -7.89 -28.03
N TYR A 86 -29.26 -8.78 -27.67
CA TYR A 86 -29.08 -9.26 -26.31
C TYR A 86 -27.69 -8.94 -25.82
N ARG A 87 -27.60 -8.53 -24.54
CA ARG A 87 -26.30 -8.40 -23.87
C ARG A 87 -25.66 -9.78 -23.66
N PHE A 88 -26.47 -10.77 -23.31
CA PHE A 88 -26.12 -12.17 -23.13
C PHE A 88 -27.21 -13.03 -23.77
N SER A 89 -26.86 -14.18 -24.35
CA SER A 89 -27.83 -15.08 -25.01
C SER A 89 -28.91 -15.60 -24.05
N ASP A 90 -28.65 -15.58 -22.74
CA ASP A 90 -29.60 -15.81 -21.66
C ASP A 90 -29.34 -14.72 -20.61
N GLU A 91 -30.33 -13.89 -20.28
CA GLU A 91 -30.16 -12.78 -19.34
C GLU A 91 -29.97 -13.24 -17.88
N GLU A 92 -30.30 -14.50 -17.57
CA GLU A 92 -30.11 -15.09 -16.24
C GLU A 92 -28.73 -15.76 -16.08
N ILE A 93 -27.91 -15.79 -17.15
CA ILE A 93 -26.58 -16.42 -17.20
C ILE A 93 -25.56 -15.48 -17.82
N GLU A 94 -24.61 -14.99 -17.02
CA GLU A 94 -23.60 -14.02 -17.45
C GLU A 94 -22.17 -14.56 -17.29
N PRO A 95 -21.22 -14.28 -18.20
CA PRO A 95 -19.81 -14.60 -17.96
C PRO A 95 -19.19 -13.70 -16.88
N LEU A 96 -18.45 -14.30 -15.95
CA LEU A 96 -17.52 -13.55 -15.08
C LEU A 96 -16.19 -13.27 -15.79
N VAL A 97 -15.75 -14.20 -16.64
CA VAL A 97 -14.51 -14.13 -17.41
C VAL A 97 -14.82 -14.26 -18.90
N TYR A 98 -14.17 -13.45 -19.73
CA TYR A 98 -14.27 -13.50 -21.18
C TYR A 98 -12.97 -14.05 -21.76
N TRP A 99 -13.08 -15.13 -22.53
CA TRP A 99 -12.00 -15.60 -23.40
C TRP A 99 -12.21 -15.05 -24.82
N ARG A 100 -11.33 -14.12 -25.20
CA ARG A 100 -11.40 -13.44 -26.49
C ARG A 100 -10.40 -14.04 -27.45
N THR A 101 -10.88 -14.54 -28.58
CA THR A 101 -10.08 -15.13 -29.66
C THR A 101 -10.13 -14.22 -30.88
N PHE A 102 -9.03 -14.17 -31.65
CA PHE A 102 -8.88 -13.22 -32.77
C PHE A 102 -8.50 -13.94 -34.07
N SER A 103 -9.24 -15.01 -34.40
CA SER A 103 -9.08 -15.81 -35.63
C SER A 103 -7.63 -16.24 -35.92
N GLY A 104 -6.83 -16.47 -34.87
CA GLY A 104 -5.42 -16.87 -34.95
C GLY A 104 -4.43 -15.77 -35.36
N ARG A 105 -4.88 -14.54 -35.65
CA ARG A 105 -4.00 -13.41 -36.05
C ARG A 105 -3.39 -12.67 -34.86
N LYS A 106 -4.03 -12.75 -33.70
CA LYS A 106 -3.56 -12.19 -32.43
C LYS A 106 -3.73 -13.24 -31.34
N GLU A 107 -2.89 -13.14 -30.30
CA GLU A 107 -3.02 -13.97 -29.12
C GLU A 107 -4.38 -13.75 -28.46
N SER A 108 -4.97 -14.83 -27.96
CA SER A 108 -6.21 -14.75 -27.20
C SER A 108 -5.98 -13.96 -25.91
N ASN A 109 -7.01 -13.24 -25.46
CA ASN A 109 -6.94 -12.41 -24.26
C ASN A 109 -7.98 -12.87 -23.23
N LEU A 110 -7.63 -12.75 -21.95
CA LEU A 110 -8.51 -12.94 -20.82
C LEU A 110 -8.91 -11.60 -20.21
N GLU A 111 -10.21 -11.44 -20.00
CA GLU A 111 -10.82 -10.25 -19.40
C GLU A 111 -11.80 -10.69 -18.32
N VAL A 112 -11.89 -9.89 -17.25
CA VAL A 112 -12.89 -10.08 -16.20
C VAL A 112 -14.00 -9.07 -16.44
N SER A 113 -15.23 -9.44 -16.07
CA SER A 113 -16.41 -8.57 -16.15
C SER A 113 -16.08 -7.14 -15.76
N GLU A 114 -16.38 -6.21 -16.67
CA GLU A 114 -16.24 -4.78 -16.42
C GLU A 114 -17.06 -4.37 -15.20
N GLU A 115 -18.26 -4.92 -15.05
CA GLU A 115 -19.11 -4.65 -13.90
C GLU A 115 -18.45 -5.09 -12.58
N PHE A 116 -17.77 -6.24 -12.55
CA PHE A 116 -16.99 -6.66 -11.38
C PHE A 116 -15.85 -5.69 -11.08
N ARG A 117 -15.12 -5.25 -12.11
CA ARG A 117 -14.01 -4.29 -11.96
C ARG A 117 -14.49 -2.94 -11.45
N LEU A 118 -15.59 -2.43 -11.99
CA LEU A 118 -16.16 -1.13 -11.63
C LEU A 118 -16.86 -1.16 -10.28
N TYR A 119 -17.52 -2.26 -9.92
CA TYR A 119 -18.15 -2.43 -8.60
C TYR A 119 -17.16 -2.16 -7.47
N PHE A 120 -15.94 -2.71 -7.56
CA PHE A 120 -14.89 -2.48 -6.57
C PHE A 120 -13.92 -1.34 -6.94
N ASN A 121 -14.15 -0.60 -8.03
CA ASN A 121 -13.24 0.41 -8.57
C ASN A 121 -11.77 -0.07 -8.66
N LEU A 122 -11.55 -1.26 -9.23
CA LEU A 122 -10.24 -1.92 -9.22
C LEU A 122 -9.22 -1.21 -10.13
N PHE A 123 -8.03 -0.97 -9.60
CA PHE A 123 -6.88 -0.47 -10.35
C PHE A 123 -6.20 -1.61 -11.12
N GLU A 124 -6.02 -1.44 -12.43
CA GLU A 124 -5.32 -2.42 -13.28
C GLU A 124 -3.81 -2.17 -13.28
N LYS A 125 -3.03 -3.18 -12.87
CA LYS A 125 -1.56 -3.15 -12.92
C LYS A 125 -1.04 -4.25 -13.84
N ALA A 126 -0.48 -3.83 -14.97
CA ALA A 126 0.22 -4.73 -15.88
C ALA A 126 1.58 -5.15 -15.29
N ILE A 127 1.83 -6.45 -15.20
CA ILE A 127 3.10 -7.03 -14.72
C ILE A 127 3.97 -7.46 -15.90
N SER A 128 3.35 -8.04 -16.93
CA SER A 128 3.99 -8.40 -18.20
C SER A 128 2.93 -8.44 -19.31
N ALA A 129 3.32 -8.79 -20.54
CA ALA A 129 2.39 -8.87 -21.67
C ALA A 129 1.19 -9.80 -21.42
N ASN A 130 1.37 -10.87 -20.63
CA ASN A 130 0.35 -11.88 -20.36
C ASN A 130 -0.05 -11.97 -18.88
N LYS A 131 0.48 -11.10 -18.02
CA LYS A 131 0.20 -11.10 -16.58
C LYS A 131 -0.24 -9.72 -16.12
N LYS A 132 -1.42 -9.66 -15.50
CA LYS A 132 -1.97 -8.45 -14.89
C LYS A 132 -2.67 -8.79 -13.59
N ILE A 133 -2.68 -7.83 -12.67
CA ILE A 133 -3.42 -7.91 -11.43
C ILE A 133 -4.40 -6.74 -11.34
N PHE A 134 -5.53 -6.97 -10.70
CA PHE A 134 -6.49 -5.93 -10.34
C PHE A 134 -6.44 -5.72 -8.84
N ILE A 135 -6.20 -4.48 -8.43
CA ILE A 135 -5.96 -4.08 -7.04
C ILE A 135 -7.15 -3.27 -6.55
N TYR A 136 -7.73 -3.67 -5.43
CA TYR A 136 -8.66 -2.84 -4.67
C TYR A 136 -7.87 -1.91 -3.75
N ILE A 137 -8.22 -0.62 -3.74
CA ILE A 137 -7.62 0.38 -2.86
C ILE A 137 -8.74 0.88 -1.94
N ASN A 138 -8.61 0.67 -0.63
CA ASN A 138 -9.62 1.12 0.32
C ASN A 138 -9.50 2.63 0.61
N GLU A 139 -10.44 3.17 1.39
CA GLU A 139 -10.45 4.60 1.79
C GLU A 139 -9.20 5.00 2.60
N ASP A 140 -8.56 4.03 3.27
CA ASP A 140 -7.32 4.26 4.01
C ASP A 140 -6.09 4.31 3.11
N GLY A 141 -6.22 3.87 1.84
CA GLY A 141 -5.14 3.70 0.86
C GLY A 141 -4.40 2.38 0.92
N ASP A 142 -4.92 1.40 1.66
CA ASP A 142 -4.40 0.04 1.69
C ASP A 142 -4.81 -0.71 0.42
N GLU A 143 -3.84 -1.37 -0.19
CA GLU A 143 -4.01 -2.17 -1.40
C GLU A 143 -4.30 -3.64 -1.04
N ASP A 144 -5.24 -4.26 -1.75
CA ASP A 144 -5.39 -5.71 -1.75
C ASP A 144 -5.66 -6.23 -3.17
N GLU A 145 -4.97 -7.30 -3.55
CA GLU A 145 -5.17 -7.92 -4.85
C GLU A 145 -6.53 -8.61 -4.90
N ALA A 146 -7.37 -8.22 -5.85
CA ALA A 146 -8.71 -8.79 -6.03
C ALA A 146 -8.74 -9.88 -7.09
N VAL A 147 -7.98 -9.69 -8.18
CA VAL A 147 -7.95 -10.61 -9.32
C VAL A 147 -6.54 -10.75 -9.86
N GLN A 148 -6.14 -11.98 -10.17
CA GLN A 148 -4.90 -12.30 -10.85
C GLN A 148 -5.23 -12.93 -12.21
N ILE A 149 -4.63 -12.40 -13.28
CA ILE A 149 -4.76 -12.94 -14.63
C ILE A 149 -3.36 -13.30 -15.13
N ASP A 150 -3.22 -14.54 -15.57
CA ASP A 150 -2.09 -15.06 -16.33
C ASP A 150 -2.57 -15.45 -17.75
N LYS A 151 -1.69 -16.00 -18.58
CA LYS A 151 -1.96 -16.34 -19.98
C LYS A 151 -3.18 -17.24 -20.17
N ASN A 152 -3.36 -18.22 -19.30
CA ASN A 152 -4.39 -19.25 -19.40
C ASN A 152 -5.20 -19.43 -18.12
N LYS A 153 -5.08 -18.51 -17.15
CA LYS A 153 -5.67 -18.66 -15.80
C LYS A 153 -6.19 -17.32 -15.28
N VAL A 154 -7.35 -17.35 -14.64
CA VAL A 154 -7.90 -16.23 -13.87
C VAL A 154 -8.29 -16.71 -12.48
N GLU A 155 -7.81 -16.01 -11.47
CA GLU A 155 -8.13 -16.26 -10.07
C GLU A 155 -8.72 -15.01 -9.43
N VAL A 156 -9.84 -15.18 -8.72
CA VAL A 156 -10.50 -14.10 -7.98
C VAL A 156 -10.43 -14.43 -6.50
N LYS A 157 -10.07 -13.45 -5.67
CA LYS A 157 -10.04 -13.62 -4.22
C LYS A 157 -11.46 -13.80 -3.70
N LEU A 158 -11.67 -14.83 -2.88
CA LEU A 158 -12.98 -15.31 -2.44
C LEU A 158 -13.83 -14.21 -1.82
N LYS A 159 -13.24 -13.30 -1.03
CA LYS A 159 -13.98 -12.22 -0.38
C LYS A 159 -14.68 -11.29 -1.38
N TYR A 160 -14.02 -10.91 -2.47
CA TYR A 160 -14.59 -10.04 -3.52
C TYR A 160 -15.61 -10.80 -4.36
N LEU A 161 -15.34 -12.07 -4.65
CA LEU A 161 -16.28 -12.92 -5.36
C LEU A 161 -17.59 -13.07 -4.57
N LYS A 162 -17.51 -13.43 -3.29
CA LYS A 162 -18.68 -13.63 -2.42
C LYS A 162 -19.52 -12.36 -2.27
N GLU A 163 -18.87 -11.21 -2.10
CA GLU A 163 -19.55 -9.92 -1.99
C GLU A 163 -20.27 -9.56 -3.30
N PHE A 164 -19.58 -9.69 -4.43
CA PHE A 164 -20.18 -9.40 -5.73
C PHE A 164 -21.37 -10.30 -6.06
N LEU A 165 -21.27 -11.60 -5.75
CA LEU A 165 -22.37 -12.56 -5.90
C LEU A 165 -23.61 -12.16 -5.08
N SER A 166 -23.41 -11.74 -3.82
CA SER A 166 -24.50 -11.24 -2.99
C SER A 166 -25.10 -9.96 -3.54
N ALA A 167 -24.26 -9.01 -3.99
CA ALA A 167 -24.72 -7.75 -4.56
C ALA A 167 -25.55 -7.94 -5.83
N LYS A 168 -25.17 -8.89 -6.68
CA LYS A 168 -25.92 -9.29 -7.88
C LYS A 168 -27.10 -10.20 -7.62
N ASN A 169 -27.27 -10.73 -6.40
CA ASN A 169 -28.24 -11.78 -6.10
C ASN A 169 -28.09 -13.00 -7.05
N MET A 170 -26.84 -13.42 -7.27
CA MET A 170 -26.46 -14.51 -8.19
C MET A 170 -25.53 -15.52 -7.51
N LEU A 171 -25.38 -16.67 -8.15
CA LEU A 171 -24.43 -17.74 -7.82
C LEU A 171 -23.28 -17.74 -8.83
N LEU A 172 -22.12 -18.23 -8.45
CA LEU A 172 -21.08 -18.60 -9.42
C LEU A 172 -21.21 -20.09 -9.73
N ALA A 173 -21.47 -20.44 -10.98
CA ALA A 173 -21.20 -21.78 -11.49
C ALA A 173 -19.74 -21.86 -11.92
N ILE A 174 -18.95 -22.72 -11.26
CA ILE A 174 -17.66 -23.16 -11.78
C ILE A 174 -17.90 -24.43 -12.59
N TYR A 175 -17.75 -24.29 -13.90
CA TYR A 175 -17.72 -25.36 -14.86
C TYR A 175 -16.33 -26.00 -14.90
N PHE A 176 -16.29 -27.32 -14.97
CA PHE A 176 -15.04 -28.05 -15.06
C PHE A 176 -15.12 -29.21 -16.05
N GLU A 177 -14.01 -29.44 -16.73
CA GLU A 177 -13.78 -30.59 -17.60
C GLU A 177 -12.34 -31.08 -17.39
N ALA A 178 -12.17 -32.39 -17.27
CA ALA A 178 -10.86 -33.02 -17.21
C ALA A 178 -10.87 -34.35 -17.96
N MET A 179 -9.86 -34.55 -18.79
CA MET A 179 -9.64 -35.77 -19.55
C MET A 179 -8.23 -36.32 -19.30
N ARG A 180 -8.17 -37.64 -19.05
CA ARG A 180 -6.95 -38.43 -19.02
C ARG A 180 -7.02 -39.50 -20.09
N PHE A 181 -5.95 -39.71 -20.85
CA PHE A 181 -5.86 -40.75 -21.87
C PHE A 181 -4.68 -41.68 -21.59
N LEU A 182 -4.90 -42.98 -21.74
CA LEU A 182 -3.88 -44.02 -21.69
C LEU A 182 -3.82 -44.79 -23.01
N ASP A 183 -2.67 -45.41 -23.27
CA ASP A 183 -2.37 -46.25 -24.45
C ASP A 183 -2.75 -47.72 -24.26
N LYS A 184 -3.34 -48.04 -23.11
CA LYS A 184 -3.83 -49.37 -22.73
C LYS A 184 -5.35 -49.39 -22.65
N THR A 185 -5.95 -50.54 -22.92
CA THR A 185 -7.39 -50.77 -22.71
C THR A 185 -7.70 -50.92 -21.23
N LEU A 186 -8.98 -50.79 -20.84
CA LEU A 186 -9.43 -51.00 -19.47
C LEU A 186 -9.13 -52.42 -18.97
N GLU A 187 -9.21 -53.42 -19.84
CA GLU A 187 -8.87 -54.82 -19.54
C GLU A 187 -7.38 -54.96 -19.20
N GLU A 188 -6.49 -54.31 -19.97
CA GLU A 188 -5.05 -54.28 -19.71
C GLU A 188 -4.70 -53.53 -18.42
N LEU A 189 -5.56 -52.59 -17.99
CA LEU A 189 -5.41 -51.81 -16.77
C LEU A 189 -6.10 -52.45 -15.55
N GLY A 190 -6.87 -53.53 -15.73
CA GLY A 190 -7.70 -54.10 -14.67
C GLY A 190 -8.78 -53.15 -14.14
N GLN A 191 -9.24 -52.21 -14.97
CA GLN A 191 -10.26 -51.22 -14.61
C GLN A 191 -11.62 -51.57 -15.24
N GLN A 192 -12.70 -51.10 -14.61
CA GLN A 192 -14.05 -51.27 -15.14
C GLN A 192 -14.52 -50.01 -15.86
N LYS A 193 -15.46 -50.18 -16.78
CA LYS A 193 -16.17 -49.06 -17.40
C LYS A 193 -16.99 -48.32 -16.33
N ILE A 194 -16.93 -46.99 -16.33
CA ILE A 194 -17.76 -46.12 -15.50
C ILE A 194 -18.56 -45.21 -16.42
N ASP A 195 -19.84 -45.01 -16.12
CA ASP A 195 -20.71 -44.07 -16.84
C ASP A 195 -21.78 -43.58 -15.86
N ASP A 196 -21.34 -42.75 -14.92
CA ASP A 196 -22.14 -42.34 -13.77
C ASP A 196 -22.32 -40.82 -13.74
N VAL A 197 -23.50 -40.40 -13.30
CA VAL A 197 -23.78 -39.00 -12.97
C VAL A 197 -23.96 -38.90 -11.46
N LYS A 198 -23.14 -38.09 -10.81
CA LYS A 198 -23.21 -37.85 -9.37
C LYS A 198 -23.75 -36.45 -9.09
N LYS A 199 -24.72 -36.38 -8.18
CA LYS A 199 -25.35 -35.14 -7.71
C LYS A 199 -25.08 -34.96 -6.22
N GLY A 200 -24.56 -33.79 -5.87
CA GLY A 200 -24.41 -33.33 -4.49
C GLY A 200 -25.37 -32.18 -4.19
N LYS A 201 -25.17 -31.53 -3.04
CA LYS A 201 -25.99 -30.37 -2.63
C LYS A 201 -25.83 -29.18 -3.58
N ASN A 202 -24.61 -28.93 -4.06
CA ASN A 202 -24.27 -27.76 -4.87
C ASN A 202 -23.37 -28.11 -6.05
N TYR A 203 -23.35 -29.37 -6.48
CA TYR A 203 -22.58 -29.81 -7.65
C TYR A 203 -23.29 -30.95 -8.36
N THR A 204 -22.99 -31.09 -9.65
CA THR A 204 -23.39 -32.22 -10.48
C THR A 204 -22.30 -32.48 -11.52
N TYR A 205 -21.94 -33.73 -11.71
CA TYR A 205 -20.93 -34.11 -12.71
C TYR A 205 -21.17 -35.50 -13.27
N SER A 206 -20.72 -35.72 -14.50
CA SER A 206 -20.60 -37.02 -15.13
C SER A 206 -19.15 -37.49 -15.08
N LEU A 207 -18.93 -38.73 -14.66
CA LEU A 207 -17.65 -39.44 -14.78
C LEU A 207 -17.82 -40.59 -15.76
N CYS A 208 -17.04 -40.56 -16.83
CA CYS A 208 -16.98 -41.62 -17.83
C CYS A 208 -15.58 -42.22 -17.87
N VAL A 209 -15.45 -43.52 -17.60
CA VAL A 209 -14.23 -44.30 -17.83
C VAL A 209 -14.54 -45.33 -18.89
N ARG A 210 -13.85 -45.27 -20.05
CA ARG A 210 -14.17 -46.10 -21.21
C ARG A 210 -12.94 -46.45 -22.04
N ASN A 211 -13.03 -47.55 -22.78
CA ASN A 211 -12.18 -47.79 -23.94
C ASN A 211 -12.50 -46.79 -25.05
N LEU A 212 -11.49 -46.41 -25.82
CA LEU A 212 -11.62 -45.57 -27.01
C LEU A 212 -10.66 -46.03 -28.10
N ASP A 213 -10.88 -45.55 -29.31
CA ASP A 213 -10.00 -45.77 -30.45
C ASP A 213 -9.68 -44.40 -31.09
N LEU A 214 -8.64 -43.73 -30.57
CA LEU A 214 -8.22 -42.39 -30.99
C LEU A 214 -6.69 -42.35 -31.09
N GLY A 215 -6.17 -42.75 -32.25
CA GLY A 215 -4.72 -42.86 -32.47
C GLY A 215 -4.10 -43.87 -31.52
N ASP A 216 -3.03 -43.47 -30.81
CA ASP A 216 -2.34 -44.34 -29.85
C ASP A 216 -3.07 -44.46 -28.50
N LYS A 217 -4.19 -43.75 -28.29
CA LYS A 217 -4.94 -43.76 -27.03
C LYS A 217 -6.05 -44.79 -27.08
N LYS A 218 -6.08 -45.67 -26.07
CA LYS A 218 -6.98 -46.83 -25.96
C LYS A 218 -8.00 -46.75 -24.82
N SER A 219 -7.76 -45.92 -23.81
CA SER A 219 -8.74 -45.67 -22.75
C SER A 219 -8.70 -44.23 -22.23
N GLN A 220 -9.84 -43.78 -21.70
CA GLN A 220 -10.07 -42.41 -21.24
C GLN A 220 -10.84 -42.40 -19.93
N GLY A 221 -10.44 -41.49 -19.05
CA GLY A 221 -11.25 -40.93 -17.99
C GLY A 221 -11.70 -39.53 -18.41
N TRP A 222 -13.00 -39.25 -18.33
CA TRP A 222 -13.59 -37.96 -18.65
C TRP A 222 -14.53 -37.54 -17.54
N LEU A 223 -14.20 -36.41 -16.90
CA LEU A 223 -15.03 -35.76 -15.90
C LEU A 223 -15.54 -34.45 -16.48
N LEU A 224 -16.85 -34.25 -16.46
CA LEU A 224 -17.51 -33.03 -16.91
C LEU A 224 -18.59 -32.65 -15.91
N GLY A 225 -18.59 -31.41 -15.43
CA GLY A 225 -19.59 -30.99 -14.48
C GLY A 225 -19.54 -29.52 -14.12
N LYS A 226 -20.29 -29.20 -13.07
CA LYS A 226 -20.38 -27.87 -12.49
C LYS A 226 -20.55 -27.91 -10.98
N LYS A 227 -20.07 -26.86 -10.31
CA LYS A 227 -20.29 -26.60 -8.89
C LYS A 227 -20.76 -25.16 -8.68
N LEU A 228 -21.81 -24.98 -7.89
CA LEU A 228 -22.34 -23.67 -7.52
C LEU A 228 -21.70 -23.16 -6.23
N ILE A 229 -21.31 -21.89 -6.25
CA ILE A 229 -20.82 -21.12 -5.11
C ILE A 229 -21.80 -19.99 -4.85
N GLU A 230 -22.40 -19.99 -3.66
CA GLU A 230 -23.32 -18.95 -3.19
C GLU A 230 -22.56 -17.68 -2.77
N GLY A 231 -23.25 -16.55 -2.67
CA GLY A 231 -22.72 -15.33 -2.04
C GLY A 231 -22.57 -15.45 -0.51
N LEU A 232 -22.43 -14.31 0.16
CA LEU A 232 -22.53 -14.16 1.61
C LEU A 232 -23.99 -14.35 2.07
N LYS A 233 -24.17 -15.03 3.21
CA LYS A 233 -25.48 -15.18 3.88
C LYS A 233 -25.93 -13.88 4.52
N ASP A 234 -25.03 -13.23 5.23
CA ASP A 234 -25.25 -11.95 5.90
C ASP A 234 -24.57 -10.85 5.08
N PHE A 235 -25.19 -10.51 3.94
CA PHE A 235 -24.62 -9.53 3.03
C PHE A 235 -24.65 -8.13 3.65
N ASN A 236 -23.46 -7.59 3.89
CA ASN A 236 -23.25 -6.19 4.19
C ASN A 236 -22.14 -5.67 3.26
N PRO A 237 -22.45 -4.78 2.29
CA PRO A 237 -21.47 -4.34 1.30
C PRO A 237 -20.30 -3.63 1.97
N THR A 238 -19.06 -4.00 1.63
CA THR A 238 -17.88 -3.36 2.24
C THR A 238 -17.61 -1.98 1.68
N ILE A 239 -18.02 -1.73 0.44
CA ILE A 239 -17.82 -0.46 -0.29
C ILE A 239 -18.92 0.59 -0.07
N TRP A 240 -20.03 0.24 0.60
CA TRP A 240 -21.12 1.17 0.92
C TRP A 240 -21.48 1.10 2.41
N LYS A 241 -20.47 1.21 3.27
CA LYS A 241 -20.72 1.34 4.70
C LYS A 241 -21.26 2.73 5.02
N THR A 242 -22.17 2.78 5.98
CA THR A 242 -22.65 4.04 6.53
C THR A 242 -21.75 4.48 7.68
N LYS A 243 -21.77 5.77 8.03
CA LYS A 243 -21.07 6.27 9.23
C LYS A 243 -21.47 5.56 10.53
N ALA A 244 -22.66 4.93 10.58
CA ALA A 244 -23.11 4.17 11.73
C ALA A 244 -22.34 2.84 11.92
N ASP A 245 -21.66 2.37 10.87
CA ASP A 245 -20.84 1.15 10.90
C ASP A 245 -19.37 1.43 11.29
N GLU A 246 -19.01 2.70 11.46
CA GLU A 246 -17.66 3.11 11.84
C GLU A 246 -17.39 2.80 13.31
N LYS A 247 -16.27 2.15 13.56
CA LYS A 247 -15.76 1.91 14.90
C LYS A 247 -14.84 3.06 15.26
N PHE A 248 -14.91 3.50 16.51
CA PHE A 248 -14.06 4.56 17.05
C PHE A 248 -13.37 4.08 18.31
N GLU A 249 -12.07 4.35 18.38
CA GLU A 249 -11.28 4.06 19.57
C GLU A 249 -11.56 5.08 20.68
N GLU A 250 -11.28 4.68 21.91
CA GLU A 250 -11.27 5.56 23.08
C GLU A 250 -9.84 5.91 23.48
N PHE A 251 -9.67 7.13 23.99
CA PHE A 251 -8.38 7.66 24.40
C PHE A 251 -8.43 8.15 25.84
N ILE A 252 -7.33 7.96 26.56
CA ILE A 252 -7.06 8.44 27.91
C ILE A 252 -7.08 9.97 27.89
N ILE A 253 -7.99 10.54 28.68
CA ILE A 253 -8.17 11.99 28.86
C ILE A 253 -7.93 12.44 30.31
N GLY A 254 -7.66 11.50 31.21
CA GLY A 254 -7.50 11.78 32.62
C GLY A 254 -7.25 10.53 33.45
N VAL A 255 -7.15 10.74 34.76
CA VAL A 255 -7.02 9.68 35.77
C VAL A 255 -7.98 10.02 36.90
N ASP A 256 -8.74 9.05 37.38
CA ASP A 256 -9.70 9.23 38.46
C ASP A 256 -9.03 9.26 39.85
N GLU A 257 -9.82 9.47 40.90
CA GLU A 257 -9.35 9.51 42.29
C GLU A 257 -8.72 8.20 42.79
N ASN A 258 -8.98 7.09 42.11
CA ASN A 258 -8.44 5.76 42.43
C ASN A 258 -7.18 5.43 41.61
N GLY A 259 -6.73 6.35 40.74
CA GLY A 259 -5.58 6.13 39.87
C GLY A 259 -5.90 5.36 38.59
N LYS A 260 -7.20 5.17 38.25
CA LYS A 260 -7.62 4.49 37.02
C LYS A 260 -7.73 5.49 35.87
N GLU A 261 -7.30 5.09 34.68
CA GLU A 261 -7.44 5.89 33.47
C GLU A 261 -8.91 6.15 33.12
N ILE A 262 -9.21 7.41 32.81
CA ILE A 262 -10.50 7.84 32.25
C ILE A 262 -10.33 7.92 30.75
N THR A 263 -11.12 7.15 30.01
CA THR A 263 -11.12 7.14 28.55
C THR A 263 -12.36 7.85 27.98
N CYS A 264 -12.24 8.35 26.76
CA CYS A 264 -13.37 8.88 26.00
C CYS A 264 -13.22 8.55 24.51
N SER A 265 -14.33 8.24 23.85
CA SER A 265 -14.35 8.02 22.41
C SER A 265 -13.91 9.27 21.64
N CYS A 266 -13.11 9.08 20.59
CA CYS A 266 -12.76 10.17 19.68
C CYS A 266 -13.94 10.66 18.83
N ASN A 267 -15.04 9.90 18.74
CA ASN A 267 -16.27 10.34 18.07
C ASN A 267 -17.04 11.34 18.92
N THR A 268 -16.47 12.53 19.07
CA THR A 268 -17.02 13.65 19.85
C THR A 268 -17.10 14.93 19.01
N ASP A 269 -18.05 15.79 19.34
CA ASP A 269 -18.25 17.12 18.76
C ASP A 269 -17.91 18.23 19.77
N TYR A 270 -17.88 19.48 19.30
CA TYR A 270 -17.45 20.63 20.10
C TYR A 270 -18.33 20.90 21.34
N GLN A 271 -19.59 20.46 21.32
CA GLN A 271 -20.57 20.70 22.38
C GLN A 271 -20.59 19.61 23.46
N ASP A 272 -19.89 18.50 23.23
CA ASP A 272 -19.86 17.37 24.16
C ASP A 272 -19.01 17.69 25.40
N SER A 273 -19.12 16.85 26.42
CA SER A 273 -18.32 16.92 27.64
C SER A 273 -17.83 15.51 28.01
N PRO A 274 -16.54 15.21 27.84
CA PRO A 274 -15.48 16.00 27.18
C PRO A 274 -15.79 16.27 25.70
N GLY A 275 -15.37 17.43 25.19
CA GLY A 275 -15.67 17.88 23.82
C GLY A 275 -14.49 17.73 22.85
N PHE A 276 -14.72 18.09 21.58
CA PHE A 276 -13.75 18.01 20.48
C PHE A 276 -12.32 18.47 20.85
N LEU A 277 -12.18 19.64 21.49
CA LEU A 277 -10.90 20.26 21.85
C LEU A 277 -10.28 19.72 23.16
N THR A 278 -10.66 18.52 23.58
CA THR A 278 -9.99 17.85 24.70
C THR A 278 -8.59 17.42 24.26
N PRO A 279 -7.50 17.89 24.91
CA PRO A 279 -6.15 17.54 24.50
C PRO A 279 -5.82 16.09 24.89
N VAL A 280 -5.39 15.31 23.91
CA VAL A 280 -4.91 13.93 24.10
C VAL A 280 -3.42 13.89 23.80
N PHE A 281 -2.67 13.21 24.67
CA PHE A 281 -1.21 13.21 24.63
C PHE A 281 -0.68 11.86 24.15
N PHE A 282 0.39 11.89 23.37
CA PHE A 282 1.01 10.71 22.79
C PHE A 282 2.53 10.76 22.88
N LYS A 283 3.17 9.60 23.02
CA LYS A 283 4.63 9.50 22.85
C LYS A 283 5.01 9.89 21.43
N ARG A 284 6.14 10.59 21.24
CA ARG A 284 6.65 10.94 19.89
C ARG A 284 6.91 9.73 19.00
N GLU A 285 7.17 8.57 19.59
CA GLU A 285 7.28 7.27 18.92
C GLU A 285 6.09 6.94 18.00
N VAL A 286 4.90 7.51 18.25
CA VAL A 286 3.74 7.36 17.35
C VAL A 286 4.05 7.81 15.92
N LEU A 287 4.95 8.77 15.74
CA LEU A 287 5.32 9.33 14.44
C LEU A 287 6.29 8.46 13.67
N LYS A 288 6.97 7.51 14.34
CA LYS A 288 8.03 6.69 13.75
C LYS A 288 7.56 5.97 12.48
N LYS A 289 6.36 5.39 12.54
CA LYS A 289 5.70 4.72 11.40
C LYS A 289 5.63 5.64 10.17
N TYR A 290 5.34 6.92 10.36
CA TYR A 290 5.16 7.88 9.27
C TYR A 290 6.50 8.39 8.72
N TYR A 291 7.53 8.51 9.58
CA TYR A 291 8.88 8.85 9.11
C TYR A 291 9.57 7.73 8.34
N ASP A 292 9.28 6.47 8.70
CA ASP A 292 9.91 5.28 8.09
C ASP A 292 9.40 5.00 6.66
N ASP A 293 8.29 5.60 6.21
CA ASP A 293 7.73 5.46 4.85
C ASP A 293 7.34 6.84 4.25
N PRO A 294 8.35 7.67 3.88
CA PRO A 294 8.16 9.04 3.39
C PRO A 294 7.60 9.12 1.95
N GLU A 295 7.42 7.98 1.28
CA GLU A 295 6.71 7.92 0.00
C GLU A 295 5.19 7.94 0.21
N LYS A 296 4.70 7.25 1.26
CA LYS A 296 3.28 7.21 1.60
C LYS A 296 2.85 8.36 2.51
N TYR A 297 3.70 8.73 3.46
CA TYR A 297 3.36 9.68 4.51
C TYR A 297 4.22 10.94 4.48
N SER A 298 3.69 12.01 5.07
CA SER A 298 4.51 13.16 5.44
C SER A 298 4.12 13.68 6.81
N VAL A 299 5.13 14.04 7.59
CA VAL A 299 5.00 14.73 8.87
C VAL A 299 5.51 16.15 8.70
N GLU A 300 4.59 17.11 8.80
CA GLU A 300 4.80 18.54 8.67
C GLU A 300 4.55 19.22 10.02
N ASP A 301 4.83 20.52 10.10
CA ASP A 301 4.49 21.32 11.28
C ASP A 301 2.97 21.44 11.43
N GLY A 302 2.41 20.89 12.50
CA GLY A 302 0.98 20.91 12.78
C GLY A 302 0.15 19.84 12.04
N HIS A 303 0.75 19.01 11.16
CA HIS A 303 -0.03 18.14 10.29
C HIS A 303 0.70 16.85 9.88
N ILE A 304 -0.04 15.74 9.85
CA ILE A 304 0.41 14.42 9.39
C ILE A 304 -0.55 13.96 8.32
N LYS A 305 -0.05 13.47 7.19
CA LYS A 305 -0.92 13.01 6.09
C LYS A 305 -0.43 11.73 5.46
N ARG A 306 -1.39 10.93 4.99
CA ARG A 306 -1.18 9.90 3.96
C ARG A 306 -1.70 10.48 2.64
N ASN A 307 -0.79 10.68 1.68
CA ASN A 307 -1.11 11.41 0.47
C ASN A 307 -2.30 10.79 -0.28
N GLY A 308 -3.37 11.58 -0.49
CA GLY A 308 -4.57 11.16 -1.22
C GLY A 308 -5.64 10.44 -0.39
N PHE A 309 -5.42 10.20 0.91
CA PHE A 309 -6.33 9.40 1.74
C PHE A 309 -6.84 10.16 2.98
N TRP A 310 -5.95 10.46 3.93
CA TRP A 310 -6.33 11.13 5.17
C TRP A 310 -5.26 12.12 5.65
N GLY A 311 -5.69 13.06 6.48
CA GLY A 311 -4.84 14.02 7.17
C GLY A 311 -5.27 14.16 8.63
N LEU A 312 -4.30 14.40 9.50
CA LEU A 312 -4.48 14.60 10.93
C LEU A 312 -3.78 15.88 11.34
N ARG A 313 -4.51 16.75 12.02
CA ARG A 313 -3.91 17.89 12.73
C ARG A 313 -3.24 17.36 13.99
N ALA A 314 -1.94 17.57 14.10
CA ALA A 314 -1.13 17.09 15.22
C ALA A 314 -0.20 18.20 15.69
N LEU A 315 -0.34 18.58 16.95
CA LEU A 315 0.41 19.62 17.62
C LEU A 315 1.75 18.98 18.04
N ASN A 316 2.76 19.08 17.18
CA ASN A 316 4.02 18.35 17.26
C ASN A 316 5.23 19.21 17.65
N ASN A 317 5.01 20.42 18.15
CA ASN A 317 6.09 21.34 18.52
C ASN A 317 6.71 21.07 19.90
N HIS A 318 6.06 20.27 20.76
CA HIS A 318 6.62 19.90 22.06
C HIS A 318 7.71 18.80 21.91
N SER A 319 8.80 18.91 22.68
CA SER A 319 9.96 17.99 22.63
C SER A 319 9.64 16.57 23.10
N ASP A 320 8.76 16.43 24.09
CA ASP A 320 8.57 15.15 24.77
C ASP A 320 7.35 14.34 24.29
N HIS A 321 6.34 15.00 23.73
CA HIS A 321 5.05 14.39 23.38
C HIS A 321 4.39 15.11 22.21
N ILE A 322 3.43 14.42 21.60
CA ILE A 322 2.54 14.97 20.58
C ILE A 322 1.18 15.21 21.22
N VAL A 323 0.51 16.30 20.84
CA VAL A 323 -0.87 16.57 21.24
C VAL A 323 -1.78 16.49 20.02
N VAL A 324 -2.96 15.89 20.19
CA VAL A 324 -4.03 15.89 19.20
C VAL A 324 -5.32 16.22 19.91
N TRP A 325 -6.21 16.99 19.28
CA TRP A 325 -7.54 17.20 19.81
C TRP A 325 -8.34 15.91 19.68
N LEU A 326 -9.05 15.50 20.74
CA LEU A 326 -9.78 14.23 20.78
C LEU A 326 -10.66 14.01 19.55
N GLY A 327 -11.37 15.07 19.11
CA GLY A 327 -12.24 15.00 17.94
C GLY A 327 -11.53 14.96 16.59
N ASP A 328 -10.25 15.32 16.49
CA ASP A 328 -9.47 15.17 15.25
C ASP A 328 -9.17 13.69 14.95
N LEU A 329 -9.04 12.85 15.98
CA LEU A 329 -8.73 11.42 15.83
C LEU A 329 -9.85 10.64 15.13
N LYS A 330 -11.09 11.13 15.12
CA LYS A 330 -12.22 10.47 14.43
C LYS A 330 -12.09 10.48 12.91
N PHE A 331 -11.26 11.38 12.36
CA PHE A 331 -11.00 11.44 10.91
C PHE A 331 -9.92 10.47 10.45
N LEU A 332 -9.27 9.77 11.39
CA LEU A 332 -8.36 8.68 11.07
C LEU A 332 -9.12 7.39 10.82
N PRO A 333 -8.63 6.54 9.91
CA PRO A 333 -9.03 5.14 9.86
C PRO A 333 -8.92 4.45 11.22
N HIS A 334 -9.81 3.51 11.53
CA HIS A 334 -9.77 2.77 12.79
C HIS A 334 -8.40 2.13 13.08
N LYS A 335 -7.70 1.60 12.06
CA LYS A 335 -6.34 1.05 12.23
C LYS A 335 -5.33 2.12 12.68
N GLU A 336 -5.47 3.35 12.17
CA GLU A 336 -4.64 4.46 12.60
C GLU A 336 -5.05 4.91 14.00
N GLN A 337 -6.34 5.03 14.32
CA GLN A 337 -6.80 5.31 15.69
C GLN A 337 -6.20 4.33 16.71
N ALA A 338 -6.21 3.02 16.39
CA ALA A 338 -5.62 1.98 17.24
C ALA A 338 -4.09 2.12 17.37
N HIS A 339 -3.40 2.48 16.28
CA HIS A 339 -1.98 2.81 16.32
C HIS A 339 -1.70 3.96 17.27
N TRP A 340 -2.47 5.05 17.19
CA TRP A 340 -2.35 6.18 18.12
C TRP A 340 -2.67 5.77 19.57
N GLY A 341 -3.71 4.95 19.78
CA GLY A 341 -4.10 4.43 21.10
C GLY A 341 -2.96 3.71 21.81
N ALA A 342 -2.13 2.96 21.07
CA ALA A 342 -0.97 2.26 21.62
C ALA A 342 0.12 3.18 22.21
N PHE A 343 0.15 4.47 21.81
CA PHE A 343 1.11 5.46 22.30
C PHE A 343 0.49 6.53 23.20
N ASN A 344 -0.79 6.38 23.55
CA ASN A 344 -1.53 7.35 24.34
C ASN A 344 -0.98 7.45 25.77
N LEU A 345 -0.93 8.66 26.30
CA LEU A 345 -0.36 9.02 27.59
C LEU A 345 -1.43 9.70 28.44
N THR A 346 -1.39 9.45 29.75
CA THR A 346 -2.15 10.23 30.73
C THR A 346 -1.73 11.72 30.66
N PRO A 347 -2.66 12.69 30.76
CA PRO A 347 -2.32 14.12 30.70
C PRO A 347 -1.26 14.55 31.71
N SER A 348 -1.37 14.16 32.98
CA SER A 348 -0.42 14.51 34.05
C SER A 348 -0.05 16.02 34.01
N THR A 349 1.24 16.38 33.94
CA THR A 349 1.74 17.76 33.81
C THR A 349 1.98 18.22 32.37
N ARG A 350 1.55 17.44 31.37
CA ARG A 350 1.81 17.72 29.94
C ARG A 350 0.98 18.90 29.46
N LYS A 351 1.55 19.65 28.51
CA LYS A 351 0.97 20.89 27.98
C LYS A 351 1.12 20.94 26.47
N VAL A 352 0.29 21.77 25.85
CA VAL A 352 0.48 22.19 24.46
C VAL A 352 1.69 23.15 24.41
N SER A 353 2.48 23.09 23.35
CA SER A 353 3.59 24.04 23.14
C SER A 353 3.06 25.47 22.92
N HIS A 354 3.93 26.48 22.99
CA HIS A 354 3.46 27.87 22.84
C HIS A 354 3.04 28.13 21.38
N ALA A 355 3.84 27.72 20.40
CA ALA A 355 3.52 27.81 18.98
C ALA A 355 2.20 27.09 18.64
N ASP A 356 2.00 25.89 19.17
CA ASP A 356 0.77 25.13 18.92
C ASP A 356 -0.45 25.82 19.54
N PHE A 357 -0.33 26.35 20.76
CA PHE A 357 -1.41 27.08 21.44
C PHE A 357 -1.75 28.38 20.70
N THR A 358 -0.74 29.17 20.34
CA THR A 358 -0.91 30.45 19.66
C THR A 358 -1.58 30.28 18.28
N ARG A 359 -1.25 29.22 17.54
CA ARG A 359 -1.89 28.94 16.25
C ARG A 359 -3.30 28.37 16.40
N ASN A 360 -3.49 27.38 17.27
CA ASN A 360 -4.74 26.62 17.33
C ASN A 360 -5.82 27.28 18.19
N ILE A 361 -5.43 28.03 19.23
CA ILE A 361 -6.35 28.65 20.18
C ILE A 361 -6.42 30.16 19.99
N GLU A 362 -5.29 30.84 19.82
CA GLU A 362 -5.27 32.31 19.67
C GLU A 362 -5.48 32.76 18.22
N GLY A 363 -5.26 31.88 17.25
CA GLY A 363 -5.42 32.17 15.82
C GLY A 363 -4.33 33.06 15.22
N ASN A 364 -3.16 33.14 15.84
CA ASN A 364 -2.03 33.95 15.36
C ASN A 364 -1.00 33.12 14.60
N PHE A 365 -0.38 33.71 13.58
CA PHE A 365 0.79 33.11 12.93
C PHE A 365 1.98 33.10 13.88
N THR A 366 2.72 32.01 13.91
CA THR A 366 3.93 31.82 14.73
C THR A 366 4.82 30.81 14.03
N ASP A 367 6.14 30.93 14.21
CA ASP A 367 7.11 29.98 13.65
C ASP A 367 7.11 28.66 14.46
N PRO A 368 7.58 27.53 13.88
CA PRO A 368 7.71 26.29 14.65
C PRO A 368 8.69 26.44 15.83
N GLU A 369 8.40 25.79 16.95
CA GLU A 369 9.30 25.76 18.12
C GLU A 369 10.26 24.58 18.10
N HIS A 370 9.81 23.42 17.62
CA HIS A 370 10.63 22.22 17.65
C HIS A 370 11.80 22.33 16.65
N PRO A 371 13.05 21.97 17.03
CA PRO A 371 14.22 22.20 16.20
C PRO A 371 14.13 21.60 14.79
N GLU A 372 13.52 20.42 14.63
CA GLU A 372 13.35 19.79 13.30
C GLU A 372 12.40 20.58 12.39
N LEU A 373 11.29 21.08 12.95
CA LEU A 373 10.25 21.78 12.22
C LEU A 373 10.78 23.16 11.84
N TYR A 374 11.43 23.84 12.79
CA TYR A 374 12.05 25.13 12.56
C TYR A 374 13.20 25.04 11.56
N PHE A 375 14.04 23.99 11.62
CA PHE A 375 15.09 23.79 10.62
C PHE A 375 14.51 23.65 9.21
N LYS A 376 13.50 22.79 9.01
CA LYS A 376 12.86 22.61 7.69
C LYS A 376 12.26 23.92 7.17
N TYR A 377 11.52 24.63 8.02
CA TYR A 377 10.96 25.95 7.71
C TYR A 377 12.05 26.95 7.32
N LYS A 378 13.08 27.10 8.16
CA LYS A 378 14.16 28.05 7.96
C LYS A 378 15.01 27.74 6.74
N PHE A 379 15.27 26.46 6.46
CA PHE A 379 16.02 26.02 5.30
C PHE A 379 15.34 26.43 4.00
N GLY A 380 14.01 26.26 3.92
CA GLY A 380 13.21 26.71 2.78
C GLY A 380 13.33 28.22 2.57
N LEU A 381 13.07 29.02 3.60
CA LEU A 381 13.19 30.48 3.54
C LEU A 381 14.59 30.94 3.14
N PHE A 382 15.62 30.34 3.73
CA PHE A 382 17.01 30.66 3.44
C PHE A 382 17.35 30.42 1.95
N GLN A 383 16.93 29.27 1.41
CA GLN A 383 17.20 28.89 0.03
C GLN A 383 16.51 29.82 -0.96
N GLU A 384 15.25 30.18 -0.71
CA GLU A 384 14.51 31.15 -1.52
C GLU A 384 15.18 32.52 -1.50
N ALA A 385 15.54 33.02 -0.31
CA ALA A 385 16.17 34.32 -0.15
C ALA A 385 17.58 34.36 -0.75
N TRP A 386 18.36 33.29 -0.61
CA TRP A 386 19.68 33.15 -1.24
C TRP A 386 19.57 33.15 -2.77
N HIS A 387 18.67 32.32 -3.32
CA HIS A 387 18.46 32.25 -4.77
C HIS A 387 18.00 33.59 -5.34
N LYS A 388 17.09 34.29 -4.65
CA LYS A 388 16.65 35.64 -5.06
C LYS A 388 17.80 36.63 -5.14
N ARG A 389 18.81 36.52 -4.26
CA ARG A 389 19.95 37.44 -4.25
C ARG A 389 21.04 37.06 -5.24
N PHE A 390 21.36 35.77 -5.33
CA PHE A 390 22.54 35.29 -6.04
C PHE A 390 22.22 34.61 -7.38
N GLU A 391 20.95 34.34 -7.68
CA GLU A 391 20.46 33.63 -8.87
C GLU A 391 20.96 32.18 -9.00
N TRP A 392 21.45 31.60 -7.90
CA TRP A 392 21.78 30.19 -7.77
C TRP A 392 21.52 29.74 -6.34
N TYR A 393 21.36 28.44 -6.11
CA TYR A 393 21.13 27.88 -4.77
C TYR A 393 22.43 27.52 -4.05
N LEU A 394 22.60 27.96 -2.79
CA LEU A 394 23.74 27.55 -1.96
C LEU A 394 23.77 26.03 -1.77
N PHE A 395 22.63 25.46 -1.41
CA PHE A 395 22.41 24.03 -1.39
C PHE A 395 21.61 23.64 -2.63
N LYS A 396 22.15 22.81 -3.51
CA LYS A 396 21.42 22.29 -4.67
C LYS A 396 20.12 21.61 -4.21
N PRO A 397 19.00 21.80 -4.94
CA PRO A 397 17.82 20.99 -4.74
C PRO A 397 18.19 19.50 -4.76
N LEU A 398 17.60 18.72 -3.86
CA LEU A 398 17.80 17.27 -3.83
C LEU A 398 17.24 16.66 -5.11
N PHE A 399 17.91 15.62 -5.63
CA PHE A 399 17.34 14.78 -6.67
C PHE A 399 16.08 14.07 -6.14
N THR A 400 15.16 13.69 -7.04
CA THR A 400 13.91 13.03 -6.67
C THR A 400 14.13 11.82 -5.75
N ASP A 401 15.12 10.98 -6.06
CA ASP A 401 15.47 9.79 -5.26
C ASP A 401 16.12 10.12 -3.90
N ASP A 402 16.50 11.38 -3.66
CA ASP A 402 17.08 11.86 -2.40
C ASP A 402 16.11 12.74 -1.58
N GLU A 403 14.92 13.08 -2.11
CA GLU A 403 13.94 13.94 -1.41
C GLU A 403 13.49 13.37 -0.07
N TYR A 404 13.53 12.04 0.08
CA TYR A 404 13.18 11.35 1.32
C TYR A 404 14.04 11.84 2.50
N HIS A 405 15.28 12.29 2.27
CA HIS A 405 16.13 12.81 3.34
C HIS A 405 15.53 14.04 4.01
N MET A 406 14.91 14.95 3.25
CA MET A 406 14.23 16.11 3.83
C MET A 406 12.89 15.73 4.46
N LYS A 407 12.11 14.88 3.78
CA LYS A 407 10.79 14.43 4.26
C LYS A 407 10.91 13.70 5.60
N SER A 408 11.82 12.74 5.69
CA SER A 408 12.07 11.91 6.87
C SER A 408 12.98 12.55 7.92
N LEU A 409 13.52 13.76 7.72
CA LEU A 409 14.38 14.40 8.72
C LEU A 409 13.58 14.70 10.00
N HIS A 410 14.01 14.19 11.14
CA HIS A 410 13.41 14.44 12.45
C HIS A 410 14.43 14.21 13.58
N VAL A 411 14.15 14.73 14.77
CA VAL A 411 14.79 14.30 16.01
C VAL A 411 14.38 12.86 16.27
N PRO A 412 15.32 11.94 16.53
CA PRO A 412 15.01 10.54 16.77
C PRO A 412 13.87 10.39 17.79
N THR A 413 12.90 9.54 17.47
CA THR A 413 11.75 9.30 18.36
C THR A 413 12.14 8.46 19.58
N THR A 414 13.26 7.74 19.50
CA THR A 414 13.83 6.90 20.56
C THR A 414 15.32 7.17 20.74
N ASN A 415 15.93 6.65 21.81
CA ASN A 415 17.39 6.70 21.99
C ASN A 415 18.12 5.61 21.16
N GLY A 416 17.59 5.30 19.97
CA GLY A 416 18.07 4.24 19.09
C GLY A 416 19.20 4.70 18.18
N GLN A 417 20.33 3.98 18.19
CA GLN A 417 21.51 4.33 17.36
C GLN A 417 21.20 4.33 15.86
N LYS A 418 20.42 3.37 15.35
CA LYS A 418 20.09 3.28 13.92
C LYS A 418 19.37 4.54 13.44
N GLU A 419 18.33 4.95 14.15
CA GLU A 419 17.54 6.13 13.82
C GLU A 419 18.43 7.37 13.86
N PHE A 420 19.23 7.56 14.91
CA PHE A 420 20.20 8.65 15.00
C PHE A 420 21.17 8.69 13.81
N ASP A 421 21.74 7.54 13.45
CA ASP A 421 22.68 7.40 12.34
C ASP A 421 22.00 7.78 11.00
N ASP A 422 20.76 7.32 10.77
CA ASP A 422 19.97 7.69 9.59
C ASP A 422 19.71 9.21 9.53
N GLN A 423 19.39 9.85 10.68
CA GLN A 423 19.17 11.29 10.75
C GLN A 423 20.45 12.10 10.52
N VAL A 424 21.59 11.64 11.03
CA VAL A 424 22.92 12.22 10.75
C VAL A 424 23.26 12.14 9.27
N ALA A 425 22.94 11.02 8.59
CA ALA A 425 23.11 10.92 7.14
C ALA A 425 22.26 11.96 6.39
N SER A 426 20.97 12.06 6.73
CA SER A 426 20.04 13.00 6.10
C SER A 426 20.46 14.46 6.26
N ILE A 427 20.78 14.92 7.48
CA ILE A 427 21.19 16.31 7.68
C ILE A 427 22.52 16.63 6.99
N THR A 428 23.44 15.65 6.94
CA THR A 428 24.71 15.82 6.23
C THR A 428 24.50 15.90 4.71
N LYS A 429 23.59 15.09 4.15
CA LYS A 429 23.22 15.18 2.74
C LYS A 429 22.71 16.58 2.41
N ILE A 430 21.79 17.09 3.24
CA ILE A 430 21.16 18.41 3.06
C ILE A 430 22.16 19.57 3.21
N MET A 431 22.99 19.57 4.26
CA MET A 431 23.85 20.71 4.62
C MET A 431 25.26 20.66 4.03
N ILE A 432 25.72 19.50 3.54
CA ILE A 432 27.10 19.32 3.09
C ILE A 432 27.15 18.77 1.68
N ASP A 433 26.53 17.60 1.41
CA ASP A 433 26.61 17.00 0.07
C ASP A 433 25.89 17.84 -0.98
N SER A 434 24.83 18.55 -0.58
CA SER A 434 24.11 19.47 -1.46
C SER A 434 24.82 20.80 -1.68
N LEU A 435 25.95 21.11 -1.03
CA LEU A 435 26.67 22.37 -1.30
C LEU A 435 26.96 22.52 -2.79
N ASN A 436 26.62 23.69 -3.35
CA ASN A 436 26.81 23.95 -4.76
C ASN A 436 28.27 24.27 -5.07
N GLU A 437 29.08 23.21 -5.12
CA GLU A 437 30.53 23.32 -5.27
C GLU A 437 30.97 24.13 -6.48
N LYS A 438 30.23 24.06 -7.59
CA LYS A 438 30.53 24.76 -8.84
C LYS A 438 30.41 26.28 -8.68
N GLU A 439 29.36 26.75 -8.01
CA GLU A 439 29.17 28.18 -7.79
C GLU A 439 30.06 28.70 -6.66
N LEU A 440 30.32 27.86 -5.64
CA LEU A 440 31.24 28.19 -4.55
C LEU A 440 32.69 28.34 -5.00
N GLU A 441 33.14 27.65 -6.04
CA GLU A 441 34.50 27.78 -6.58
C GLU A 441 34.63 28.84 -7.68
N ASN A 442 33.51 29.36 -8.18
CA ASN A 442 33.50 30.28 -9.32
C ASN A 442 34.28 31.57 -8.99
N GLY A 443 35.34 31.84 -9.75
CA GLY A 443 36.20 33.01 -9.54
C GLY A 443 37.16 32.93 -8.34
N LEU A 444 37.29 31.77 -7.67
CA LEU A 444 38.19 31.60 -6.52
C LEU A 444 39.43 30.77 -6.88
N THR A 445 40.59 31.15 -6.31
CA THR A 445 41.79 30.32 -6.30
C THR A 445 41.95 29.65 -4.93
N ILE A 446 41.75 28.34 -4.85
CA ILE A 446 41.81 27.58 -3.60
C ILE A 446 43.15 26.84 -3.50
N ASN A 447 44.00 27.25 -2.56
CA ASN A 447 45.33 26.65 -2.31
C ASN A 447 45.23 25.33 -1.50
N LYS A 448 44.41 24.38 -1.96
CA LYS A 448 44.28 23.03 -1.38
C LYS A 448 44.21 22.00 -2.49
N LYS A 449 44.90 20.87 -2.32
CA LYS A 449 44.82 19.75 -3.26
C LYS A 449 43.45 19.07 -3.14
N ASN A 450 42.68 19.04 -4.23
CA ASN A 450 41.31 18.48 -4.32
C ASN A 450 40.34 19.03 -3.25
N PRO A 451 40.01 20.34 -3.27
CA PRO A 451 39.08 20.93 -2.32
C PRO A 451 37.68 20.33 -2.48
N ARG A 452 37.03 19.99 -1.36
CA ARG A 452 35.63 19.52 -1.36
C ARG A 452 34.67 20.65 -0.96
N GLY A 453 33.36 20.41 -1.00
CA GLY A 453 32.32 21.41 -0.70
C GLY A 453 32.56 22.29 0.52
N ILE A 454 32.91 21.73 1.70
CA ILE A 454 33.19 22.53 2.91
C ILE A 454 34.42 23.44 2.72
N ASP A 455 35.46 22.97 2.02
CA ASP A 455 36.65 23.77 1.75
C ASP A 455 36.36 24.92 0.78
N LYS A 456 35.50 24.66 -0.21
CA LYS A 456 35.02 25.67 -1.17
C LYS A 456 34.15 26.71 -0.48
N LEU A 457 33.27 26.29 0.43
CA LEU A 457 32.50 27.19 1.28
C LEU A 457 33.41 28.07 2.15
N GLU A 458 34.38 27.49 2.85
CA GLU A 458 35.34 28.25 3.68
C GLU A 458 36.10 29.30 2.85
N ALA A 459 36.60 28.92 1.67
CA ALA A 459 37.28 29.85 0.76
C ALA A 459 36.34 30.98 0.28
N PHE A 460 35.11 30.65 -0.09
CA PHE A 460 34.10 31.62 -0.50
C PHE A 460 33.84 32.65 0.60
N LEU A 461 33.65 32.21 1.85
CA LEU A 461 33.38 33.11 2.97
C LEU A 461 34.58 34.04 3.24
N ILE A 462 35.81 33.50 3.22
CA ILE A 462 37.04 34.28 3.44
C ILE A 462 37.21 35.35 2.36
N THR A 463 37.01 35.01 1.08
CA THR A 463 37.10 35.99 -0.01
C THR A 463 36.06 37.11 0.12
N HIS A 464 34.90 36.83 0.72
CA HIS A 464 33.88 37.83 1.05
C HIS A 464 34.11 38.53 2.40
N GLY A 465 35.33 38.45 2.94
CA GLY A 465 35.74 39.11 4.18
C GLY A 465 35.02 38.57 5.42
N PHE A 466 34.62 37.30 5.40
CA PHE A 466 33.86 36.68 6.48
C PHE A 466 34.53 35.38 6.96
N SER A 467 35.14 35.44 8.15
CA SER A 467 35.82 34.30 8.76
C SER A 467 35.01 33.75 9.94
N VAL A 468 34.55 32.51 9.81
CA VAL A 468 33.73 31.80 10.81
C VAL A 468 34.28 30.40 11.08
N PRO A 469 35.47 30.28 11.67
CA PRO A 469 36.18 29.00 11.80
C PRO A 469 35.39 27.94 12.60
N LYS A 470 34.64 28.35 13.64
CA LYS A 470 33.80 27.43 14.43
C LYS A 470 32.68 26.78 13.62
N MET A 471 32.12 27.51 12.64
CA MET A 471 31.10 26.98 11.74
C MET A 471 31.71 25.91 10.82
N ILE A 472 32.87 26.20 10.24
CA ILE A 472 33.57 25.25 9.37
C ILE A 472 34.02 24.02 10.15
N GLU A 473 34.53 24.19 11.38
CA GLU A 473 34.87 23.09 12.28
C GLU A 473 33.66 22.20 12.57
N PHE A 474 32.50 22.79 12.87
CA PHE A 474 31.26 22.04 13.08
C PHE A 474 30.86 21.22 11.84
N LEU A 475 30.85 21.81 10.64
CA LEU A 475 30.52 21.07 9.41
C LEU A 475 31.51 19.92 9.15
N ARG A 476 32.80 20.14 9.40
CA ARG A 476 33.83 19.08 9.30
C ARG A 476 33.60 17.97 10.32
N ASN A 477 33.24 18.30 11.55
CA ASN A 477 32.93 17.32 12.59
C ASN A 477 31.63 16.57 12.30
N LEU A 478 30.61 17.22 11.72
CA LEU A 478 29.37 16.57 11.28
C LEU A 478 29.63 15.58 10.13
N GLN A 479 30.41 15.97 9.12
CA GLN A 479 30.84 15.06 8.05
C GLN A 479 31.65 13.88 8.61
N THR A 480 32.51 14.15 9.59
CA THR A 480 33.28 13.09 10.27
C THR A 480 32.37 12.17 11.07
N LEU A 481 31.36 12.70 11.77
CA LEU A 481 30.36 11.90 12.46
C LEU A 481 29.67 10.95 11.49
N ARG A 482 29.15 11.43 10.36
CA ARG A 482 28.54 10.56 9.33
C ARG A 482 29.48 9.44 8.88
N SER A 483 30.71 9.79 8.48
CA SER A 483 31.66 8.82 7.94
C SER A 483 32.18 7.80 8.98
N THR A 484 32.17 8.14 10.27
CA THR A 484 32.70 7.27 11.34
C THR A 484 31.63 6.52 12.13
N SER A 485 30.38 6.98 12.10
CA SER A 485 29.23 6.29 12.71
C SER A 485 28.58 5.28 11.76
N ILE A 486 28.39 5.66 10.50
CA ILE A 486 27.58 4.92 9.52
C ILE A 486 28.45 4.14 8.52
N ALA A 487 29.52 4.76 8.02
CA ALA A 487 30.27 4.22 6.88
C ALA A 487 31.45 3.30 7.27
N HIS A 488 31.92 3.33 8.52
CA HIS A 488 33.07 2.56 8.99
C HIS A 488 32.86 1.99 10.40
N ARG A 489 33.59 0.93 10.75
CA ARG A 489 33.60 0.37 12.11
C ARG A 489 34.05 1.44 13.11
N LYS A 490 33.28 1.63 14.18
CA LYS A 490 33.59 2.57 15.27
C LYS A 490 35.02 2.32 15.78
N GLY A 491 35.86 3.35 15.71
CA GLY A 491 37.27 3.33 16.07
C GLY A 491 37.71 4.65 16.72
N GLU A 492 39.02 4.91 16.81
CA GLU A 492 39.55 6.07 17.55
C GLU A 492 38.99 7.43 17.11
N ASN A 493 38.73 7.61 15.81
CA ASN A 493 38.14 8.84 15.29
C ASN A 493 36.70 9.04 15.76
N TYR A 494 35.93 7.95 15.89
CA TYR A 494 34.58 8.02 16.43
C TYR A 494 34.60 8.45 17.90
N GLU A 495 35.52 7.94 18.73
CA GLU A 495 35.63 8.34 20.15
C GLU A 495 35.94 9.83 20.35
N LYS A 496 36.73 10.44 19.45
CA LYS A 496 36.98 11.89 19.48
C LYS A 496 35.71 12.69 19.13
N ILE A 497 35.02 12.28 18.07
CA ILE A 497 33.80 12.96 17.61
C ILE A 497 32.63 12.75 18.58
N LYS A 498 32.55 11.58 19.21
CA LYS A 498 31.59 11.26 20.26
C LYS A 498 31.61 12.31 21.38
N LYS A 499 32.81 12.69 21.84
CA LYS A 499 32.99 13.75 22.85
C LYS A 499 32.56 15.13 22.34
N PHE A 500 32.88 15.48 21.09
CA PHE A 500 32.48 16.78 20.51
C PHE A 500 30.95 16.96 20.50
N PHE A 501 30.21 15.90 20.19
CA PHE A 501 28.75 15.90 20.18
C PHE A 501 28.11 15.49 21.52
N SER A 502 28.91 15.23 22.57
CA SER A 502 28.41 14.75 23.88
C SER A 502 27.58 13.45 23.79
N ILE A 503 27.89 12.58 22.82
CA ILE A 503 27.24 11.29 22.63
C ILE A 503 27.63 10.37 23.80
N GLY A 504 26.65 9.84 24.53
CA GLY A 504 26.87 9.04 25.74
C GLY A 504 26.84 9.85 27.04
N ASP A 505 26.92 11.18 26.95
CA ASP A 505 26.63 12.09 28.08
C ASP A 505 25.17 12.57 28.03
N LYS A 506 24.55 12.59 26.85
CA LYS A 506 23.15 12.92 26.59
C LYS A 506 22.47 11.80 25.81
N GLU A 507 21.14 11.76 25.91
CA GLU A 507 20.28 10.99 25.01
C GLU A 507 20.48 11.46 23.56
N LEU A 508 20.42 10.53 22.59
CA LEU A 508 20.69 10.81 21.19
C LEU A 508 19.72 11.82 20.58
N GLN A 509 18.50 11.89 21.10
CA GLN A 509 17.51 12.92 20.74
C GLN A 509 18.06 14.32 21.01
N ALA A 510 18.53 14.58 22.24
CA ALA A 510 19.09 15.87 22.63
C ALA A 510 20.39 16.19 21.87
N VAL A 511 21.21 15.18 21.56
CA VAL A 511 22.39 15.37 20.69
C VAL A 511 21.97 15.81 19.29
N PHE A 512 20.94 15.21 18.72
CA PHE A 512 20.48 15.56 17.39
C PHE A 512 19.76 16.92 17.34
N GLU A 513 19.00 17.27 18.38
CA GLU A 513 18.47 18.62 18.57
C GLU A 513 19.59 19.67 18.56
N ASP A 514 20.68 19.44 19.30
CA ASP A 514 21.85 20.32 19.30
C ASP A 514 22.48 20.45 17.90
N ILE A 515 22.49 19.38 17.11
CA ILE A 515 22.95 19.39 15.70
C ILE A 515 22.04 20.28 14.85
N LEU A 516 20.73 20.09 14.92
CA LEU A 516 19.75 20.89 14.18
C LEU A 516 19.84 22.38 14.55
N ILE A 517 19.93 22.69 15.84
CA ILE A 517 20.08 24.07 16.34
C ILE A 517 21.34 24.72 15.77
N ARG A 518 22.47 23.99 15.73
CA ARG A 518 23.70 24.51 15.12
C ARG A 518 23.56 24.70 13.61
N CYS A 519 22.88 23.81 12.90
CA CYS A 519 22.55 24.01 11.48
C CYS A 519 21.67 25.24 11.26
N ILE A 520 20.66 25.48 12.11
CA ILE A 520 19.84 26.70 12.10
C ILE A 520 20.71 27.95 12.29
N TRP A 521 21.65 27.92 13.25
CA TRP A 521 22.58 29.04 13.47
C TRP A 521 23.46 29.31 12.26
N ILE A 522 23.86 28.28 11.51
CA ILE A 522 24.59 28.46 10.24
C ILE A 522 23.75 29.22 9.23
N LEU A 523 22.50 28.79 9.02
CA LEU A 523 21.58 29.46 8.09
C LEU A 523 21.37 30.93 8.48
N ASN A 524 21.09 31.20 9.76
CA ASN A 524 20.94 32.56 10.29
C ASN A 524 22.22 33.40 10.13
N THR A 525 23.39 32.80 10.37
CA THR A 525 24.69 33.48 10.23
C THR A 525 24.94 33.89 8.79
N LEU A 526 24.67 32.99 7.84
CA LEU A 526 24.84 33.26 6.41
C LEU A 526 23.80 34.26 5.90
N GLU A 527 22.54 34.14 6.32
CA GLU A 527 21.48 35.08 5.96
C GLU A 527 21.78 36.50 6.46
N ASN A 528 22.16 36.66 7.74
CA ASN A 528 22.51 37.95 8.30
C ASN A 528 23.71 38.60 7.60
N ARG A 529 24.66 37.80 7.12
CA ARG A 529 25.85 38.31 6.43
C ARG A 529 25.57 38.68 4.98
N PHE A 530 24.84 37.82 4.27
CA PHE A 530 24.76 37.88 2.81
C PHE A 530 23.40 38.34 2.32
N ILE A 531 22.30 38.09 3.03
CA ILE A 531 20.95 38.34 2.54
C ILE A 531 20.36 39.61 3.16
N ALA A 532 20.48 39.78 4.47
CA ALA A 532 19.93 40.94 5.18
C ALA A 532 20.46 42.23 4.56
N GLU A 533 19.56 43.06 4.01
CA GLU A 533 19.91 44.37 3.49
C GLU A 533 20.53 45.19 4.63
N LYS A 534 21.79 45.59 4.47
CA LYS A 534 22.24 46.79 5.17
C LYS A 534 21.44 47.93 4.55
N ASN A 535 20.36 48.33 5.21
CA ASN A 535 19.81 49.67 5.05
C ASN A 535 20.94 50.65 5.36
N SER A 536 21.62 51.12 4.32
CA SER A 536 22.63 52.18 4.36
C SER A 536 22.14 53.35 3.56
#